data_AF-A0A074ZKY3-F1
#
_entry.id   AF-A0A074ZKY3-F1
#
_cell.length_a   1.000
_cell.length_b   1.000
_cell.length_c   1.000
_cell.angle_alpha   90.00
_cell.angle_beta   90.00
_cell.angle_gamma   90.00
#
_symmetry.space_group_name_H-M   'P 1'
#
loop_
_entity.id
_entity.type
_entity.pdbx_description
1 polymer ?
#
loop_
_entity_poly.entity_id
_entity_poly.type
_entity_poly.pdbx_seq_one_letter_code
_entity_poly.pdbx_strand_id
1 'polypeptide(L)'
;MHVRTWNSWLTDCHDWCISRQLWWGHRIPAYHVSIFNSETGAYDMLDGTLNSSWVVGRTEQEALEHACQQFNCHPDVIRLTQDTDVLDTWFSSQLFPFSVFGWPDDTPDLRAYYPGNLLETGHDILFFWVARMVMVGLRLLGKLPFDTVYLHAMVRDAHGKKMSKSLGNAIDPVDVIHGISLEALQKQLETGNLDPRELKRACEAQAKDFPKGIPECGTDALRFALCAYTKQGRNINLDILRVQGYRFFCNKLWNAV
;
A
#
# COMPACT_ATOMS: atom_id res chain seq x y z
N MET A 1 -23.99 -5.42 -0.38
CA MET A 1 -23.45 -4.25 -1.12
C MET A 1 -22.08 -4.54 -1.73
N HIS A 2 -21.10 -4.99 -0.94
CA HIS A 2 -19.73 -5.24 -1.42
C HIS A 2 -19.62 -6.32 -2.51
N VAL A 3 -20.41 -7.41 -2.44
CA VAL A 3 -20.44 -8.46 -3.47
C VAL A 3 -20.81 -7.92 -4.86
N ARG A 4 -21.79 -7.00 -4.95
CA ARG A 4 -22.18 -6.40 -6.23
C ARG A 4 -21.05 -5.53 -6.80
N THR A 5 -20.45 -4.68 -5.97
CA THR A 5 -19.32 -3.83 -6.37
C THR A 5 -18.12 -4.68 -6.79
N TRP A 6 -17.85 -5.76 -6.06
CA TRP A 6 -16.82 -6.74 -6.37
C TRP A 6 -17.02 -7.38 -7.75
N ASN A 7 -18.20 -7.96 -7.99
CA ASN A 7 -18.51 -8.60 -9.27
C ASN A 7 -18.47 -7.60 -10.43
N SER A 8 -19.01 -6.39 -10.22
CA SER A 8 -18.99 -5.34 -11.24
C SER A 8 -17.57 -4.96 -11.65
N TRP A 9 -16.68 -4.75 -10.67
CA TRP A 9 -15.30 -4.37 -10.95
C TRP A 9 -14.52 -5.49 -11.64
N LEU A 10 -14.71 -6.75 -11.21
CA LEU A 10 -14.04 -7.90 -11.83
C LEU A 10 -14.57 -8.23 -13.22
N THR A 11 -15.82 -7.89 -13.54
CA THR A 11 -16.39 -8.13 -14.87
C THR A 11 -15.85 -7.15 -15.90
N ASP A 12 -15.53 -5.93 -15.48
CA ASP A 12 -15.10 -4.81 -16.34
C ASP A 12 -13.62 -4.44 -16.09
N CYS A 13 -12.82 -5.36 -15.54
CA CYS A 13 -11.41 -5.10 -15.31
C CYS A 13 -10.63 -5.10 -16.64
N HIS A 14 -9.77 -4.11 -16.82
CA HIS A 14 -8.93 -3.95 -18.00
C HIS A 14 -7.48 -4.31 -17.67
N ASP A 15 -6.66 -4.45 -18.71
CA ASP A 15 -5.23 -4.69 -18.56
C ASP A 15 -4.57 -3.62 -17.67
N TRP A 16 -3.75 -4.10 -16.74
CA TRP A 16 -3.06 -3.27 -15.79
C TRP A 16 -1.63 -3.02 -16.27
N CYS A 17 -1.33 -1.76 -16.57
CA CYS A 17 0.05 -1.33 -16.77
C CYS A 17 0.82 -1.41 -15.45
N ILE A 18 1.73 -2.38 -15.34
CA ILE A 18 2.52 -2.66 -14.13
C ILE A 18 3.84 -1.90 -14.06
N SER A 19 4.31 -1.28 -15.15
CA SER A 19 5.58 -0.55 -15.17
C SER A 19 5.43 0.89 -14.70
N ARG A 20 6.45 1.42 -14.03
CA ARG A 20 6.48 2.78 -13.48
C ARG A 20 7.85 3.41 -13.74
N GLN A 21 7.82 4.65 -14.24
CA GLN A 21 9.01 5.48 -14.43
C GLN A 21 9.39 6.18 -13.12
N LEU A 22 9.66 5.37 -12.09
CA LEU A 22 10.02 5.81 -10.74
C LEU A 22 11.38 5.23 -10.35
N TRP A 23 12.08 5.91 -9.45
CA TRP A 23 13.37 5.41 -8.94
C TRP A 23 13.22 4.38 -7.81
N TRP A 24 12.06 4.38 -7.15
CA TRP A 24 11.79 3.48 -6.03
C TRP A 24 10.78 2.40 -6.43
N GLY A 25 11.23 1.15 -6.35
CA GLY A 25 10.43 -0.03 -6.64
C GLY A 25 11.31 -1.21 -7.00
N HIS A 26 10.69 -2.36 -7.25
CA HIS A 26 11.42 -3.55 -7.72
C HIS A 26 11.70 -3.39 -9.22
N ARG A 27 12.97 -3.37 -9.62
CA ARG A 27 13.35 -3.25 -11.03
C ARG A 27 12.79 -4.41 -11.83
N ILE A 28 12.19 -4.12 -12.99
CA ILE A 28 11.58 -5.15 -13.82
C ILE A 28 12.70 -6.08 -14.35
N PRO A 29 12.58 -7.42 -14.24
CA PRO A 29 13.58 -8.36 -14.72
C PRO A 29 13.50 -8.58 -16.25
N ALA A 30 13.28 -7.50 -17.00
CA ALA A 30 13.20 -7.49 -18.47
C ALA A 30 14.46 -6.81 -19.04
N TYR A 31 14.98 -7.35 -20.13
CA TYR A 31 16.23 -6.94 -20.73
C TYR A 31 16.04 -6.71 -22.22
N HIS A 32 16.43 -5.54 -22.69
CA HIS A 32 16.45 -5.19 -24.10
C HIS A 32 17.68 -5.79 -24.76
N VAL A 33 17.49 -6.44 -25.91
CA VAL A 33 18.53 -7.16 -26.63
C VAL A 33 19.15 -6.26 -27.70
N SER A 34 20.48 -6.24 -27.75
CA SER A 34 21.26 -5.67 -28.86
C SER A 34 22.14 -6.76 -29.45
N ILE A 35 22.25 -6.80 -30.78
CA ILE A 35 23.02 -7.84 -31.49
C ILE A 35 24.24 -7.20 -32.14
N PHE A 36 25.41 -7.83 -32.00
CA PHE A 36 26.63 -7.38 -32.65
C PHE A 36 26.52 -7.55 -34.16
N ASN A 37 26.76 -6.46 -34.89
CA ASN A 37 26.79 -6.43 -36.33
C ASN A 37 28.25 -6.40 -36.80
N SER A 38 28.68 -7.48 -37.46
CA SER A 38 30.05 -7.63 -37.95
C SER A 38 30.42 -6.63 -39.06
N GLU A 39 29.45 -6.08 -39.78
CA GLU A 39 29.69 -5.13 -40.86
C GLU A 39 29.97 -3.71 -40.32
N THR A 40 29.28 -3.32 -39.24
CA THR A 40 29.43 -2.01 -38.62
C THR A 40 30.42 -2.00 -37.45
N GLY A 41 30.73 -3.18 -36.89
CA GLY A 41 31.54 -3.33 -35.68
C GLY A 41 30.85 -2.81 -34.41
N ALA A 42 29.53 -2.59 -34.46
CA ALA A 42 28.73 -2.04 -33.36
C ALA A 42 27.61 -3.01 -32.93
N TYR A 43 27.00 -2.73 -31.79
CA TYR A 43 25.80 -3.44 -31.34
C TYR A 43 24.57 -2.67 -31.80
N ASP A 44 23.75 -3.32 -32.62
CA ASP A 44 22.49 -2.76 -33.08
C ASP A 44 21.42 -3.07 -32.03
N MET A 45 20.94 -2.01 -31.38
CA MET A 45 19.76 -2.09 -30.50
C MET A 45 18.54 -2.41 -31.37
N LEU A 46 17.82 -3.46 -31.01
CA LEU A 46 16.57 -3.81 -31.68
C LEU A 46 15.49 -2.74 -31.42
N ASP A 47 14.40 -2.79 -32.18
CA ASP A 47 13.28 -1.87 -31.97
C ASP A 47 12.57 -2.22 -30.65
N GLY A 48 12.71 -1.35 -29.65
CA GLY A 48 12.12 -1.54 -28.32
C GLY A 48 10.59 -1.59 -28.29
N THR A 49 9.90 -1.24 -29.38
CA THR A 49 8.43 -1.39 -29.50
C THR A 49 7.99 -2.82 -29.81
N LEU A 50 8.92 -3.67 -30.26
CA LEU A 50 8.65 -5.07 -30.58
C LEU A 50 8.91 -5.94 -29.36
N ASN A 51 7.93 -6.76 -28.98
CA ASN A 51 8.09 -7.74 -27.89
C ASN A 51 9.26 -8.71 -28.14
N SER A 52 9.57 -9.00 -29.41
CA SER A 52 10.70 -9.84 -29.80
C SER A 52 12.07 -9.23 -29.50
N SER A 53 12.14 -7.95 -29.11
CA SER A 53 13.39 -7.26 -28.76
C SER A 53 13.74 -7.41 -27.28
N TRP A 54 12.88 -8.05 -26.49
CA TRP A 54 13.01 -8.17 -25.05
C TRP A 54 13.08 -9.63 -24.61
N VAL A 55 13.80 -9.88 -23.53
CA VAL A 55 13.84 -11.16 -22.83
C VAL A 55 13.69 -10.95 -21.33
N VAL A 56 13.15 -11.94 -20.61
CA VAL A 56 12.93 -11.87 -19.16
C VAL A 56 13.78 -12.94 -18.48
N GLY A 57 14.41 -12.62 -17.35
CA GLY A 57 15.18 -13.57 -16.55
C GLY A 57 15.38 -13.07 -15.12
N ARG A 58 15.38 -13.98 -14.14
CA ARG A 58 15.63 -13.62 -12.72
C ARG A 58 17.04 -13.09 -12.51
N THR A 59 17.95 -13.48 -13.40
CA THR A 59 19.32 -13.00 -13.48
C THR A 59 19.65 -12.61 -14.92
N GLU A 60 20.69 -11.80 -15.10
CA GLU A 60 21.17 -11.42 -16.43
C GLU A 60 21.67 -12.65 -17.22
N GLN A 61 22.22 -13.65 -16.53
CA GLN A 61 22.65 -14.92 -17.14
C GLN A 61 21.47 -15.70 -17.72
N GLU A 62 20.37 -15.84 -16.95
CA GLU A 62 19.14 -16.49 -17.43
C GLU A 62 18.54 -15.72 -18.62
N ALA A 63 18.53 -14.40 -18.56
CA ALA A 63 18.08 -13.56 -19.67
C ALA A 63 18.96 -13.74 -20.92
N LEU A 64 20.28 -13.87 -20.76
CA LEU A 64 21.22 -14.10 -21.86
C LEU A 64 20.99 -15.46 -22.52
N GLU A 65 20.74 -16.51 -21.73
CA GLU A 65 20.38 -17.83 -22.24
C GLU A 65 19.09 -17.79 -23.06
N HIS A 66 18.06 -17.09 -22.58
CA HIS A 66 16.82 -16.88 -23.33
C HIS A 66 17.06 -16.10 -24.63
N ALA A 67 17.91 -15.07 -24.62
CA ALA A 67 18.25 -14.31 -25.82
C ALA A 67 18.99 -15.16 -26.85
N CYS A 68 19.99 -15.96 -26.42
CA CYS A 68 20.73 -16.86 -27.30
C CYS A 68 19.79 -17.85 -28.00
N GLN A 69 18.81 -18.40 -27.27
CA GLN A 69 17.81 -19.31 -27.81
C GLN A 69 16.87 -18.62 -28.79
N GLN A 70 16.38 -17.43 -28.44
CA GLN A 70 15.42 -16.67 -29.26
C GLN A 70 16.02 -16.20 -30.59
N PHE A 71 17.27 -15.77 -30.59
CA PHE A 71 17.95 -15.23 -31.78
C PHE A 71 18.89 -16.24 -32.46
N ASN A 72 19.02 -17.45 -31.91
CA ASN A 72 19.88 -18.52 -32.41
C ASN A 72 21.32 -18.04 -32.66
N CYS A 73 21.90 -17.36 -31.68
CA CYS A 73 23.24 -16.78 -31.78
C CYS A 73 24.07 -17.02 -30.50
N HIS A 74 25.39 -16.86 -30.62
CA HIS A 74 26.33 -17.06 -29.52
C HIS A 74 26.24 -15.90 -28.50
N PRO A 75 26.40 -16.13 -27.19
CA PRO A 75 26.34 -15.06 -26.18
C PRO A 75 27.28 -13.87 -26.46
N ASP A 76 28.44 -14.12 -27.08
CA ASP A 76 29.42 -13.07 -27.39
C ASP A 76 28.92 -12.01 -28.39
N VAL A 77 27.86 -12.31 -29.14
CA VAL A 77 27.24 -11.34 -30.06
C VAL A 77 26.00 -10.69 -29.48
N ILE A 78 25.67 -10.92 -28.21
CA ILE A 78 24.52 -10.35 -27.53
C ILE A 78 24.96 -9.36 -26.46
N ARG A 79 24.27 -8.23 -26.38
CA ARG A 79 24.33 -7.32 -25.24
C ARG A 79 22.93 -7.11 -24.69
N LEU A 80 22.82 -7.18 -23.36
CA LEU A 80 21.58 -6.95 -22.65
C LEU A 80 21.61 -5.59 -21.94
N THR A 81 20.47 -4.90 -21.96
CA THR A 81 20.25 -3.69 -21.16
C THR A 81 18.97 -3.87 -20.37
N GLN A 82 19.07 -4.01 -19.04
CA GLN A 82 17.88 -4.17 -18.19
C GLN A 82 17.01 -2.91 -18.24
N ASP A 83 15.69 -3.09 -18.33
CA ASP A 83 14.71 -2.02 -18.26
C ASP A 83 14.95 -1.13 -17.02
N THR A 84 14.82 0.17 -17.19
CA THR A 84 14.96 1.15 -16.12
C THR A 84 13.70 1.29 -15.27
N ASP A 85 12.55 0.82 -15.79
CA ASP A 85 11.30 0.86 -15.07
C ASP A 85 11.28 -0.06 -13.84
N VAL A 86 10.46 0.34 -12.86
CA VAL A 86 10.16 -0.46 -11.67
C VAL A 86 8.72 -0.94 -11.70
N LEU A 87 8.44 -2.01 -10.96
CA LEU A 87 7.09 -2.54 -10.77
C LEU A 87 6.25 -1.61 -9.89
N ASP A 88 4.97 -1.46 -10.24
CA ASP A 88 3.96 -0.81 -9.41
C ASP A 88 3.96 -1.40 -7.98
N THR A 89 3.87 -0.55 -6.96
CA THR A 89 3.81 -0.98 -5.55
C THR A 89 2.70 -1.99 -5.29
N TRP A 90 1.58 -1.91 -6.01
CA TRP A 90 0.50 -2.90 -5.89
C TRP A 90 0.90 -4.29 -6.43
N PHE A 91 1.90 -4.38 -7.31
CA PHE A 91 2.39 -5.63 -7.88
C PHE A 91 3.18 -6.47 -6.87
N SER A 92 3.94 -5.83 -5.99
CA SER A 92 4.55 -6.53 -4.86
C SER A 92 3.55 -6.73 -3.72
N SER A 93 2.72 -5.73 -3.42
CA SER A 93 1.76 -5.79 -2.30
C SER A 93 0.71 -6.90 -2.45
N GLN A 94 0.34 -7.29 -3.67
CA GLN A 94 -0.57 -8.42 -3.92
C GLN A 94 0.04 -9.79 -3.53
N LEU A 95 1.36 -9.89 -3.39
CA LEU A 95 2.04 -11.13 -2.99
C LEU A 95 2.04 -11.34 -1.47
N PHE A 96 1.65 -10.30 -0.72
CA PHE A 96 1.71 -10.26 0.75
C PHE A 96 1.15 -11.51 1.45
N PRO A 97 0.01 -12.12 1.05
CA PRO A 97 -0.56 -13.24 1.79
C PRO A 97 0.31 -14.49 1.86
N PHE A 98 1.32 -14.62 1.00
CA PHE A 98 2.17 -15.80 0.93
C PHE A 98 3.67 -15.47 0.88
N SER A 99 4.07 -14.29 0.38
CA SER A 99 5.48 -13.88 0.38
C SER A 99 6.05 -13.70 1.78
N VAL A 100 5.22 -13.29 2.75
CA VAL A 100 5.61 -13.16 4.16
C VAL A 100 5.97 -14.50 4.81
N PHE A 101 5.53 -15.61 4.22
CA PHE A 101 5.85 -16.96 4.66
C PHE A 101 7.01 -17.57 3.86
N GLY A 102 7.74 -16.78 3.06
CA GLY A 102 8.91 -17.25 2.31
C GLY A 102 8.60 -17.84 0.94
N TRP A 103 7.37 -17.67 0.41
CA TRP A 103 7.12 -17.91 -1.01
C TRP A 103 8.07 -17.05 -1.86
N PRO A 104 8.69 -17.59 -2.93
CA PRO A 104 8.27 -18.76 -3.73
C PRO A 104 8.70 -20.13 -3.22
N ASP A 105 9.46 -20.23 -2.13
CA ASP A 105 9.90 -21.51 -1.60
C ASP A 105 8.77 -22.24 -0.85
N ASP A 106 8.81 -23.57 -0.85
CA ASP A 106 7.86 -24.40 -0.11
C ASP A 106 8.29 -24.54 1.37
N THR A 107 8.04 -23.48 2.13
CA THR A 107 8.44 -23.39 3.54
C THR A 107 7.42 -24.06 4.47
N PRO A 108 7.85 -24.49 5.68
CA PRO A 108 6.92 -24.94 6.72
C PRO A 108 5.84 -23.90 7.07
N ASP A 109 6.20 -22.63 7.14
CA ASP A 109 5.27 -21.54 7.47
C ASP A 109 4.22 -21.33 6.37
N LEU A 110 4.62 -21.41 5.09
CA LEU A 110 3.68 -21.31 3.98
C LEU A 110 2.64 -22.43 4.04
N ARG A 111 3.05 -23.66 4.35
CA ARG A 111 2.12 -24.79 4.51
C ARG A 111 1.23 -24.67 5.74
N ALA A 112 1.73 -24.08 6.82
CA ALA A 112 1.01 -23.98 8.09
C ALA A 112 0.00 -22.82 8.13
N TYR A 113 0.35 -21.67 7.54
CA TYR A 113 -0.38 -20.41 7.73
C TYR A 113 -1.06 -19.86 6.48
N TYR A 114 -0.83 -20.45 5.30
CA TYR A 114 -1.56 -20.11 4.08
C TYR A 114 -2.57 -21.21 3.69
N PRO A 115 -3.84 -20.86 3.42
CA PRO A 115 -4.42 -19.51 3.40
C PRO A 115 -4.77 -18.96 4.78
N GLY A 116 -4.84 -17.63 4.90
CA GLY A 116 -5.28 -16.97 6.13
C GLY A 116 -6.79 -17.07 6.34
N ASN A 117 -7.28 -16.71 7.52
CA ASN A 117 -8.72 -16.67 7.80
C ASN A 117 -9.32 -15.29 7.53
N LEU A 118 -8.73 -14.23 8.10
CA LEU A 118 -9.29 -12.89 8.06
C LEU A 118 -8.31 -11.89 7.47
N LEU A 119 -8.73 -11.16 6.44
CA LEU A 119 -8.12 -9.90 6.04
C LEU A 119 -8.97 -8.73 6.53
N GLU A 120 -8.46 -7.96 7.48
CA GLU A 120 -9.00 -6.66 7.84
C GLU A 120 -8.36 -5.57 6.97
N THR A 121 -9.18 -4.69 6.37
CA THR A 121 -8.67 -3.47 5.73
C THR A 121 -9.77 -2.42 5.52
N GLY A 122 -9.38 -1.22 5.10
CA GLY A 122 -10.28 -0.18 4.64
C GLY A 122 -10.91 -0.52 3.29
N HIS A 123 -12.15 -0.07 3.07
CA HIS A 123 -12.84 -0.33 1.80
C HIS A 123 -12.27 0.45 0.59
N ASP A 124 -11.39 1.41 0.82
CA ASP A 124 -10.76 2.27 -0.18
C ASP A 124 -9.72 1.52 -1.04
N ILE A 125 -9.10 0.47 -0.50
CA ILE A 125 -8.11 -0.36 -1.22
C ILE A 125 -8.63 -1.76 -1.60
N LEU A 126 -9.95 -1.96 -1.58
CA LEU A 126 -10.60 -3.21 -1.97
C LEU A 126 -10.15 -3.71 -3.36
N PHE A 127 -10.04 -2.81 -4.34
CA PHE A 127 -9.67 -3.19 -5.71
C PHE A 127 -8.17 -3.10 -5.99
N PHE A 128 -7.49 -2.16 -5.35
CA PHE A 128 -6.04 -2.00 -5.52
C PHE A 128 -5.24 -3.08 -4.80
N TRP A 129 -5.77 -3.66 -3.71
CA TRP A 129 -5.07 -4.64 -2.90
C TRP A 129 -5.80 -5.98 -2.79
N VAL A 130 -7.01 -5.99 -2.22
CA VAL A 130 -7.73 -7.24 -1.91
C VAL A 130 -8.02 -8.05 -3.17
N ALA A 131 -8.57 -7.42 -4.21
CA ALA A 131 -8.84 -8.07 -5.49
C ALA A 131 -7.58 -8.66 -6.13
N ARG A 132 -6.46 -7.91 -6.08
CA ARG A 132 -5.19 -8.36 -6.63
C ARG A 132 -4.61 -9.56 -5.87
N MET A 133 -4.65 -9.53 -4.54
CA MET A 133 -4.27 -10.68 -3.69
C MET A 133 -5.07 -11.93 -4.04
N VAL A 134 -6.39 -11.79 -4.25
CA VAL A 134 -7.25 -12.90 -4.65
C VAL A 134 -6.87 -13.43 -6.03
N MET A 135 -6.71 -12.56 -7.04
CA MET A 135 -6.32 -12.96 -8.38
C MET A 135 -5.00 -13.73 -8.39
N VAL A 136 -3.98 -13.21 -7.72
CA VAL A 136 -2.64 -13.81 -7.75
C VAL A 136 -2.54 -15.05 -6.86
N GLY A 137 -3.22 -15.08 -5.71
CA GLY A 137 -3.32 -16.30 -4.89
C GLY A 137 -3.95 -17.46 -5.68
N LEU A 138 -5.05 -17.20 -6.39
CA LEU A 138 -5.67 -18.19 -7.27
C LEU A 138 -4.76 -18.59 -8.43
N ARG A 139 -4.04 -17.63 -9.04
CA ARG A 139 -3.18 -17.89 -10.19
C ARG A 139 -1.92 -18.68 -9.83
N LEU A 140 -1.25 -18.33 -8.74
CA LEU A 140 0.06 -18.87 -8.37
C LEU A 140 -0.02 -20.07 -7.41
N LEU A 141 -1.02 -20.12 -6.53
CA LEU A 141 -1.16 -21.18 -5.52
C LEU A 141 -2.46 -21.98 -5.65
N GLY A 142 -3.38 -21.61 -6.56
CA GLY A 142 -4.65 -22.32 -6.75
C GLY A 142 -5.63 -22.21 -5.59
N LYS A 143 -5.39 -21.30 -4.64
CA LYS A 143 -6.19 -21.12 -3.42
C LYS A 143 -6.56 -19.65 -3.22
N LEU A 144 -7.69 -19.40 -2.57
CA LEU A 144 -7.99 -18.06 -2.07
C LEU A 144 -6.99 -17.71 -0.96
N PRO A 145 -6.45 -16.48 -0.91
CA PRO A 145 -5.49 -16.08 0.12
C PRO A 145 -6.10 -15.96 1.53
N PHE A 146 -7.41 -15.75 1.61
CA PHE A 146 -8.18 -15.65 2.85
C PHE A 146 -9.64 -16.07 2.63
N ASP A 147 -10.29 -16.57 3.69
CA ASP A 147 -11.71 -16.97 3.64
C ASP A 147 -12.69 -15.82 3.95
N THR A 148 -12.26 -14.84 4.73
CA THR A 148 -13.08 -13.72 5.20
C THR A 148 -12.36 -12.38 4.99
N VAL A 149 -13.10 -11.39 4.46
CA VAL A 149 -12.63 -10.00 4.36
C VAL A 149 -13.51 -9.11 5.22
N TYR A 150 -12.91 -8.45 6.21
CA TYR A 150 -13.59 -7.45 7.03
C TYR A 150 -13.18 -6.04 6.57
N LEU A 151 -14.15 -5.32 6.01
CA LEU A 151 -13.95 -3.95 5.53
C LEU A 151 -14.40 -2.96 6.61
N HIS A 152 -13.44 -2.39 7.34
CA HIS A 152 -13.73 -1.44 8.40
C HIS A 152 -14.07 -0.04 7.84
N ALA A 153 -14.62 0.78 8.72
CA ALA A 153 -14.97 2.17 8.42
C ALA A 153 -13.72 3.04 8.25
N MET A 154 -13.81 4.10 7.45
CA MET A 154 -12.74 5.06 7.27
C MET A 154 -12.83 6.17 8.32
N VAL A 155 -11.73 6.43 9.02
CA VAL A 155 -11.66 7.52 9.99
C VAL A 155 -11.56 8.87 9.26
N ARG A 156 -12.33 9.83 9.74
CA ARG A 156 -12.46 11.20 9.27
C ARG A 156 -12.21 12.15 10.44
N ASP A 157 -11.96 13.41 10.12
CA ASP A 157 -11.93 14.43 11.16
C ASP A 157 -13.33 14.63 11.78
N ALA A 158 -13.40 15.39 12.87
CA ALA A 158 -14.65 15.67 13.58
C ALA A 158 -15.72 16.32 12.68
N HIS A 159 -15.32 16.99 11.60
CA HIS A 159 -16.19 17.67 10.64
C HIS A 159 -16.56 16.79 9.43
N GLY A 160 -16.10 15.53 9.38
CA GLY A 160 -16.41 14.57 8.33
C GLY A 160 -15.56 14.68 7.06
N LYS A 161 -14.46 15.44 7.07
CA LYS A 161 -13.50 15.43 5.95
C LYS A 161 -12.55 14.24 6.07
N LYS A 162 -12.06 13.76 4.92
CA LYS A 162 -11.01 12.75 4.89
C LYS A 162 -9.77 13.32 5.57
N MET A 163 -9.21 12.58 6.52
CA MET A 163 -7.93 12.95 7.12
C MET A 163 -6.81 12.75 6.10
N SER A 164 -5.98 13.76 5.92
CA SER A 164 -4.82 13.69 5.03
C SER A 164 -3.75 14.69 5.43
N LYS A 165 -2.49 14.33 5.20
CA LYS A 165 -1.35 15.22 5.47
C LYS A 165 -1.45 16.52 4.66
N SER A 166 -1.94 16.46 3.43
CA SER A 166 -2.11 17.62 2.54
C SER A 166 -3.19 18.62 2.98
N LEU A 167 -4.12 18.21 3.84
CA LEU A 167 -5.15 19.10 4.41
C LEU A 167 -4.80 19.58 5.83
N GLY A 168 -3.68 19.11 6.41
CA GLY A 168 -3.28 19.45 7.77
C GLY A 168 -4.26 19.01 8.86
N ASN A 169 -5.23 18.15 8.54
CA ASN A 169 -6.27 17.67 9.46
C ASN A 169 -6.03 16.23 9.94
N ALA A 170 -4.85 15.68 9.67
CA ALA A 170 -4.45 14.38 10.20
C ALA A 170 -4.11 14.52 11.69
N ILE A 171 -4.67 13.65 12.52
CA ILE A 171 -4.34 13.56 13.94
C ILE A 171 -3.43 12.36 14.14
N ASP A 172 -2.26 12.57 14.73
CA ASP A 172 -1.36 11.47 15.08
C ASP A 172 -1.97 10.68 16.27
N PRO A 173 -2.11 9.35 16.17
CA PRO A 173 -2.59 8.56 17.31
C PRO A 173 -1.71 8.69 18.55
N VAL A 174 -0.40 8.93 18.40
CA VAL A 174 0.55 9.12 19.51
C VAL A 174 0.21 10.39 20.30
N ASP A 175 -0.19 11.46 19.60
CA ASP A 175 -0.62 12.72 20.20
C ASP A 175 -1.93 12.57 21.00
N VAL A 176 -2.81 11.66 20.58
CA VAL A 176 -4.02 11.33 21.35
C VAL A 176 -3.67 10.49 22.59
N ILE A 177 -2.69 9.58 22.47
CA ILE A 177 -2.27 8.71 23.57
C ILE A 177 -1.58 9.52 24.67
N HIS A 178 -0.60 10.36 24.32
CA HIS A 178 0.25 11.07 25.27
C HIS A 178 -0.18 12.52 25.53
N GLY A 179 -1.10 13.05 24.73
CA GLY A 179 -1.43 14.47 24.73
C GLY A 179 -0.36 15.29 24.04
N ILE A 180 -0.75 16.47 23.56
CA ILE A 180 0.14 17.41 22.89
C ILE A 180 -0.43 18.83 23.04
N SER A 181 0.44 19.82 23.22
CA SER A 181 0.00 21.22 23.30
C SER A 181 -0.37 21.77 21.91
N LEU A 182 -1.13 22.86 21.87
CA LEU A 182 -1.50 23.52 20.62
C LEU A 182 -0.25 24.01 19.86
N GLU A 183 0.74 24.54 20.57
CA GLU A 183 1.99 25.04 19.99
C GLU A 183 2.78 23.91 19.31
N ALA A 184 2.83 22.74 19.95
CA ALA A 184 3.51 21.57 19.39
C ALA A 184 2.75 20.98 18.19
N LEU A 185 1.41 20.95 18.23
CA LEU A 185 0.57 20.56 17.09
C LEU A 185 0.79 21.45 15.87
N GLN A 186 0.83 22.77 16.08
CA GLN A 186 1.06 23.73 14.99
C GLN A 186 2.47 23.60 14.43
N LYS A 187 3.48 23.37 15.29
CA LYS A 187 4.86 23.12 14.86
C LYS A 187 5.00 21.86 13.99
N GLN A 188 4.22 20.81 14.26
CA GLN A 188 4.20 19.63 13.39
C GLN A 188 3.72 19.97 11.98
N LEU A 189 2.73 20.87 11.83
CA LEU A 189 2.26 21.31 10.51
C LEU A 189 3.35 22.04 9.72
N GLU A 190 4.20 22.81 10.39
CA GLU A 190 5.31 23.55 9.78
C GLU A 190 6.42 22.62 9.23
N THR A 191 6.56 21.42 9.79
CA THR A 191 7.51 20.42 9.25
C THR A 191 6.96 19.67 8.03
N GLY A 192 5.65 19.78 7.77
CA GLY A 192 4.99 19.18 6.63
C GLY A 192 5.20 19.96 5.32
N ASN A 193 4.95 19.29 4.20
CA ASN A 193 4.99 19.92 2.86
C ASN A 193 3.62 20.51 2.49
N LEU A 194 3.06 21.35 3.36
CA LEU A 194 1.76 22.00 3.18
C LEU A 194 1.90 23.30 2.39
N ASP A 195 0.93 23.58 1.52
CA ASP A 195 0.82 24.91 0.93
C ASP A 195 0.63 25.97 2.03
N PRO A 196 1.28 27.15 1.96
CA PRO A 196 1.17 28.18 2.99
C PRO A 196 -0.26 28.60 3.33
N ARG A 197 -1.19 28.55 2.35
CA ARG A 197 -2.61 28.86 2.58
C ARG A 197 -3.29 27.76 3.40
N GLU A 198 -3.02 26.50 3.08
CA GLU A 198 -3.55 25.35 3.83
C GLU A 198 -2.94 25.28 5.23
N LEU A 199 -1.66 25.62 5.39
CA LEU A 199 -1.01 25.73 6.70
C LEU A 199 -1.76 26.70 7.61
N LYS A 200 -2.05 27.92 7.13
CA LYS A 200 -2.80 28.92 7.92
C LYS A 200 -4.19 28.42 8.31
N ARG A 201 -4.92 27.82 7.36
CA ARG A 201 -6.25 27.25 7.61
C ARG A 201 -6.21 26.10 8.62
N ALA A 202 -5.21 25.23 8.53
CA ALA A 202 -5.02 24.11 9.45
C ALA A 202 -4.69 24.61 10.86
N CYS A 203 -3.82 25.62 11.01
CA CYS A 203 -3.53 26.22 12.32
C CYS A 203 -4.77 26.86 12.95
N GLU A 204 -5.57 27.59 12.17
CA GLU A 204 -6.84 28.18 12.63
C GLU A 204 -7.85 27.10 13.06
N ALA A 205 -7.95 26.01 12.30
CA ALA A 205 -8.80 24.87 12.63
C ALA A 205 -8.33 24.16 13.91
N GLN A 206 -7.03 23.88 14.06
CA GLN A 206 -6.47 23.29 15.27
C GLN A 206 -6.71 24.18 16.49
N ALA A 207 -6.54 25.50 16.38
CA ALA A 207 -6.78 26.41 17.49
C ALA A 207 -8.26 26.44 17.92
N LYS A 208 -9.17 26.23 16.97
CA LYS A 208 -10.62 26.15 17.24
C LYS A 208 -11.00 24.81 17.87
N ASP A 209 -10.52 23.70 17.32
CA ASP A 209 -10.90 22.35 17.73
C ASP A 209 -10.15 21.91 19.00
N PHE A 210 -8.90 22.37 19.17
CA PHE A 210 -8.00 22.02 20.27
C PHE A 210 -7.36 23.28 20.91
N PRO A 211 -8.15 24.19 21.51
CA PRO A 211 -7.65 25.47 22.04
C PRO A 211 -6.60 25.32 23.16
N LYS A 212 -6.52 24.15 23.80
CA LYS A 212 -5.51 23.81 24.82
C LYS A 212 -4.59 22.67 24.37
N GLY A 213 -4.63 22.31 23.09
CA GLY A 213 -4.06 21.08 22.57
C GLY A 213 -4.95 19.85 22.77
N ILE A 214 -4.43 18.68 22.42
CA ILE A 214 -5.11 17.40 22.58
C ILE A 214 -4.81 16.87 23.99
N PRO A 215 -5.84 16.53 24.79
CA PRO A 215 -5.62 15.96 26.11
C PRO A 215 -5.07 14.53 25.98
N GLU A 216 -4.21 14.16 26.92
CA GLU A 216 -3.74 12.78 27.06
C GLU A 216 -4.95 11.86 27.28
N CYS A 217 -5.18 10.90 26.39
CA CYS A 217 -6.29 9.95 26.50
C CYS A 217 -5.83 8.55 26.91
N GLY A 218 -4.61 8.15 26.56
CA GLY A 218 -4.09 6.80 26.75
C GLY A 218 -4.54 5.81 25.66
N THR A 219 -3.76 4.73 25.52
CA THR A 219 -3.93 3.73 24.47
C THR A 219 -5.26 2.99 24.53
N ASP A 220 -5.70 2.58 25.73
CA ASP A 220 -6.94 1.83 25.89
C ASP A 220 -8.17 2.66 25.55
N ALA A 221 -8.17 3.94 25.93
CA ALA A 221 -9.24 4.88 25.59
C ALA A 221 -9.37 5.04 24.08
N LEU A 222 -8.24 5.21 23.37
CA LEU A 222 -8.22 5.33 21.90
C LEU A 222 -8.74 4.05 21.22
N ARG A 223 -8.23 2.88 21.62
CA ARG A 223 -8.66 1.59 21.07
C ARG A 223 -10.15 1.36 21.31
N PHE A 224 -10.62 1.60 22.53
CA PHE A 224 -12.03 1.39 22.89
C PHE A 224 -12.94 2.35 22.12
N ALA A 225 -12.52 3.61 21.95
CA ALA A 225 -13.26 4.60 21.16
C ALA A 225 -13.44 4.15 19.71
N LEU A 226 -12.35 3.73 19.06
CA LEU A 226 -12.36 3.28 17.67
C LEU A 226 -13.24 2.03 17.50
N CYS A 227 -13.10 1.04 18.39
CA CYS A 227 -13.96 -0.14 18.40
C CYS A 227 -15.44 0.22 18.56
N ALA A 228 -15.77 1.10 19.50
CA ALA A 228 -17.15 1.53 19.72
C ALA A 228 -17.72 2.33 18.53
N TYR A 229 -16.87 3.07 17.82
CA TYR A 229 -17.24 3.84 16.63
C TYR A 229 -17.53 3.00 15.39
N THR A 230 -17.02 1.77 15.29
CA THR A 230 -17.32 0.89 14.15
C THR A 230 -18.82 0.68 13.90
N LYS A 231 -19.68 0.95 14.91
CA LYS A 231 -21.15 0.95 14.78
C LYS A 231 -21.72 2.07 13.89
N GLN A 232 -20.97 3.12 13.58
CA GLN A 232 -21.46 4.32 12.88
C GLN A 232 -21.59 4.15 11.35
N GLY A 233 -21.20 2.99 10.79
CA GLY A 233 -21.32 2.70 9.37
C GLY A 233 -19.97 2.80 8.66
N ARG A 234 -19.97 3.34 7.42
CA ARG A 234 -18.76 3.32 6.55
C ARG A 234 -17.69 4.34 6.90
N ASN A 235 -18.05 5.40 7.63
CA ASN A 235 -17.16 6.46 8.03
C ASN A 235 -17.30 6.71 9.53
N ILE A 236 -16.20 7.03 10.18
CA ILE A 236 -16.14 7.41 11.59
C ILE A 236 -15.64 8.85 11.65
N ASN A 237 -16.44 9.76 12.19
CA ASN A 237 -15.96 11.11 12.48
C ASN A 237 -15.30 11.06 13.86
N LEU A 238 -13.97 11.17 13.90
CA LEU A 238 -13.20 11.05 15.13
C LEU A 238 -13.32 12.35 15.93
N ASP A 239 -14.09 12.28 17.02
CA ASP A 239 -14.12 13.30 18.06
C ASP A 239 -13.22 12.89 19.25
N ILE A 240 -12.18 13.68 19.51
CA ILE A 240 -11.21 13.46 20.60
C ILE A 240 -11.85 13.60 21.98
N LEU A 241 -12.88 14.45 22.14
CA LEU A 241 -13.59 14.57 23.42
C LEU A 241 -14.28 13.26 23.79
N ARG A 242 -14.73 12.49 22.79
CA ARG A 242 -15.28 11.17 23.01
C ARG A 242 -14.21 10.15 23.39
N VAL A 243 -13.00 10.25 22.84
CA VAL A 243 -11.86 9.44 23.26
C VAL A 243 -11.52 9.73 24.73
N GLN A 244 -11.51 11.00 25.12
CA GLN A 244 -11.34 11.41 26.52
C GLN A 244 -12.45 10.86 27.42
N GLY A 245 -13.70 10.83 26.94
CA GLY A 245 -14.80 10.16 27.64
C GLY A 245 -14.51 8.68 27.94
N TYR A 246 -13.89 7.96 27.00
CA TYR A 246 -13.48 6.57 27.23
C TYR A 246 -12.28 6.44 28.18
N ARG A 247 -11.40 7.45 28.30
CA ARG A 247 -10.40 7.49 29.38
C ARG A 247 -11.09 7.47 30.75
N PHE A 248 -12.16 8.26 30.92
CA PHE A 248 -12.92 8.26 32.18
C PHE A 248 -13.61 6.92 32.44
N PHE A 249 -14.10 6.25 31.39
CA PHE A 249 -14.62 4.89 31.50
C PHE A 249 -13.54 3.89 31.95
N CYS A 250 -12.36 3.91 31.34
CA CYS A 250 -11.21 3.08 31.75
C CYS A 250 -10.82 3.34 33.21
N ASN A 251 -10.76 4.62 33.62
CA ASN A 251 -10.52 4.98 35.02
C ASN A 251 -11.62 4.47 35.96
N LYS A 252 -12.87 4.47 35.52
CA LYS A 252 -13.97 3.93 36.33
C LYS A 252 -13.83 2.43 36.53
N LEU A 253 -13.44 1.70 35.48
CA LEU A 253 -13.15 0.26 35.56
C LEU A 253 -11.98 0.00 36.51
N TRP A 254 -10.90 0.78 36.40
CA TRP A 254 -9.75 0.69 37.31
C TRP A 254 -10.14 0.85 38.78
N ASN A 255 -11.01 1.82 39.10
CA ASN A 255 -11.47 2.04 40.48
C ASN A 255 -12.48 0.99 40.98
N ALA A 256 -13.04 0.16 40.09
CA ALA A 256 -14.00 -0.87 40.45
C ALA A 256 -13.34 -2.23 40.74
N VAL A 257 -12.09 -2.40 40.30
CA VAL A 257 -11.22 -3.56 40.57
C VAL A 257 -10.38 -3.28 41.80
#